data_AF-A0A0C2NM92-F1
#
_entry.id   AF-A0A0C2NM92-F1
#
_cell.length_a   1.000
_cell.length_b   1.000
_cell.length_c   1.000
_cell.angle_alpha   90.00
_cell.angle_beta   90.00
_cell.angle_gamma   90.00
#
_symmetry.space_group_name_H-M   'P 1'
#
loop_
_entity.id
_entity.type
_entity.pdbx_description
1 polymer ?
#
loop_
_entity_poly.entity_id
_entity_poly.type
_entity_poly.pdbx_seq_one_letter_code
_entity_poly.pdbx_strand_id
1 'polypeptide(L)'
;MLNFGMVILSVDMDTNYINYSSDEAVTWNPYEIFTNKPKILYMGRFTETSQKALIVAKETKTNEILFKIVDLSQTFSFYSTYTDNDCGKNDYHSWELPISDGFCHLGHGYKMMTRQPQSHCVDTMKWHVVEILKCKCTPDFFGWYTVL
;
A
#
# COMPACT_ATOMS: atom_id res chain seq x y z
N MET A 1 0.63 3.08 3.02
CA MET A 1 0.04 2.14 2.04
C MET A 1 -1.03 1.32 2.75
N LEU A 2 -2.16 1.09 2.10
CA LEU A 2 -3.32 0.35 2.59
C LEU A 2 -3.66 -0.78 1.62
N ASN A 3 -4.26 -1.86 2.14
CA ASN A 3 -4.64 -3.07 1.39
C ASN A 3 -3.57 -3.56 0.40
N PHE A 4 -2.43 -4.04 0.93
CA PHE A 4 -1.28 -4.50 0.14
C PHE A 4 -0.76 -3.54 -0.94
N GLY A 5 -0.93 -2.23 -0.74
CA GLY A 5 -0.47 -1.22 -1.69
C GLY A 5 -1.50 -0.83 -2.75
N MET A 6 -2.71 -1.40 -2.70
CA MET A 6 -3.86 -0.97 -3.51
C MET A 6 -4.13 0.53 -3.37
N VAL A 7 -3.94 1.08 -2.17
CA VAL A 7 -4.11 2.52 -1.92
C VAL A 7 -2.86 3.11 -1.28
N ILE A 8 -2.35 4.17 -1.89
CA ILE A 8 -1.26 4.99 -1.35
C ILE A 8 -1.89 6.24 -0.75
N LEU A 9 -1.55 6.53 0.50
CA LEU A 9 -1.95 7.74 1.19
C LEU A 9 -0.76 8.66 1.38
N SER A 10 -0.99 9.95 1.18
CA SER A 10 -0.05 11.03 1.47
C SER A 10 -0.78 12.14 2.21
N VAL A 11 -0.11 12.76 3.17
CA VAL A 11 -0.65 13.86 3.97
C VAL A 11 0.46 14.86 4.27
N ASP A 12 0.15 16.14 4.14
CA ASP A 12 1.03 17.23 4.57
C ASP A 12 0.84 17.51 6.07
N MET A 13 1.81 18.14 6.73
CA MET A 13 1.78 18.38 8.17
C MET A 13 0.68 19.37 8.59
N ASP A 14 0.36 20.38 7.77
CA ASP A 14 -0.63 21.41 8.11
C ASP A 14 -1.69 21.53 6.99
N THR A 15 -2.70 20.65 7.03
CA THR A 15 -3.62 20.49 5.89
C THR A 15 -5.04 20.12 6.31
N ASN A 16 -5.97 20.45 5.42
CA ASN A 16 -7.36 19.96 5.47
C ASN A 16 -7.56 18.66 4.70
N TYR A 17 -6.59 18.29 3.88
CA TYR A 17 -6.73 17.24 2.88
C TYR A 17 -5.70 16.15 3.08
N ILE A 18 -6.12 14.92 2.81
CA ILE A 18 -5.21 13.86 2.41
C ILE A 18 -5.24 13.73 0.89
N ASN A 19 -4.14 13.26 0.33
CA ASN A 19 -4.12 12.82 -1.06
C ASN A 19 -4.05 11.30 -1.08
N TYR A 20 -4.86 10.69 -1.92
CA TYR A 20 -4.82 9.25 -2.14
C TYR A 20 -4.63 8.92 -3.62
N SER A 21 -3.93 7.82 -3.87
CA SER A 21 -3.80 7.22 -5.19
C SER A 21 -4.18 5.76 -5.10
N SER A 22 -4.80 5.25 -6.16
CA SER A 22 -5.17 3.84 -6.30
C SER A 22 -4.72 3.24 -7.62
N ASP A 23 -3.75 3.87 -8.27
CA ASP A 23 -3.22 3.51 -9.59
C ASP A 23 -1.69 3.60 -9.57
N GLU A 24 -1.09 3.13 -8.47
CA GLU A 24 0.37 3.14 -8.27
C GLU A 24 1.00 4.53 -8.34
N ALA A 25 0.35 5.52 -7.72
CA ALA A 25 0.80 6.92 -7.66
C ALA A 25 0.82 7.65 -9.02
N VAL A 26 0.14 7.13 -10.05
CA VAL A 26 -0.02 7.81 -11.34
C VAL A 26 -0.95 9.02 -11.21
N THR A 27 -2.09 8.87 -10.54
CA THR A 27 -3.02 9.97 -10.24
C THR A 27 -3.24 10.14 -8.74
N TRP A 28 -3.49 11.37 -8.31
CA TRP A 28 -3.68 11.74 -6.92
C TRP A 28 -4.98 12.51 -6.74
N ASN A 29 -5.82 12.03 -5.84
CA ASN A 29 -7.13 12.60 -5.55
C ASN A 29 -7.13 13.21 -4.14
N PRO A 30 -7.53 14.48 -3.98
CA PRO A 30 -7.67 15.10 -2.67
C PRO A 30 -8.94 14.60 -1.97
N TYR A 31 -8.86 14.43 -0.66
CA TYR A 31 -9.98 14.07 0.20
C TYR A 31 -9.95 14.93 1.47
N GLU A 32 -10.98 15.76 1.64
CA GLU A 32 -11.08 16.70 2.76
C GLU A 32 -11.47 15.98 4.05
N ILE A 33 -10.68 16.16 5.11
CA ILE A 33 -10.87 15.50 6.41
C ILE A 33 -10.93 16.47 7.59
N PHE A 34 -10.48 17.72 7.40
CA PHE A 34 -10.51 18.78 8.39
C PHE A 34 -10.92 20.11 7.76
N THR A 35 -11.27 21.08 8.60
CA THR A 35 -11.71 22.42 8.15
C THR A 35 -10.69 23.52 8.48
N ASN A 36 -9.88 23.35 9.54
CA ASN A 36 -9.04 24.42 10.11
C ASN A 36 -7.52 24.22 9.98
N LYS A 37 -7.08 23.31 9.10
CA LYS A 37 -5.69 22.93 8.87
C LYS A 37 -4.97 22.57 10.18
N PRO A 38 -5.47 21.56 10.91
CA PRO A 38 -4.80 21.11 12.13
C PRO A 38 -3.43 20.52 11.77
N LYS A 39 -2.54 20.50 12.76
CA LYS A 39 -1.23 19.89 12.62
C LYS A 39 -1.33 18.37 12.74
N ILE A 40 -0.94 17.65 11.71
CA ILE A 40 -0.89 16.18 11.73
C ILE A 40 0.21 15.72 12.68
N LEU A 41 -0.15 14.85 13.60
CA LEU A 41 0.77 14.25 14.57
C LEU A 41 1.16 12.83 14.19
N TYR A 42 0.20 12.07 13.63
CA TYR A 42 0.40 10.68 13.29
C TYR A 42 -0.58 10.22 12.21
N MET A 43 -0.11 9.35 11.33
CA MET A 43 -0.92 8.58 10.40
C MET A 43 -0.54 7.11 10.51
N GLY A 44 -1.54 6.25 10.70
CA GLY A 44 -1.34 4.80 10.81
C GLY A 44 -2.42 4.02 10.06
N ARG A 45 -2.06 2.83 9.60
CA ARG A 45 -3.02 1.87 9.03
C ARG A 45 -3.52 0.91 10.11
N PHE A 46 -4.71 0.34 9.92
CA PHE A 46 -5.28 -0.64 10.85
C PHE A 46 -4.73 -2.05 10.64
N THR A 47 -4.97 -2.64 9.47
CA THR A 47 -4.48 -3.98 9.08
C THR A 47 -3.93 -3.93 7.66
N GLU A 48 -3.15 -4.95 7.27
CA GLU A 48 -2.61 -5.10 5.91
C GLU A 48 -3.70 -5.10 4.84
N THR A 49 -4.89 -5.63 5.16
CA THR A 49 -6.03 -5.81 4.24
C THR A 49 -7.06 -4.68 4.30
N SER A 50 -6.90 -3.73 5.21
CA SER A 50 -7.87 -2.66 5.40
C SER A 50 -7.56 -1.48 4.48
N GLN A 51 -8.60 -0.89 3.91
CA GLN A 51 -8.56 0.39 3.20
C GLN A 51 -8.81 1.58 4.15
N LYS A 52 -8.54 1.40 5.44
CA LYS A 52 -8.76 2.40 6.48
C LYS A 52 -7.45 2.87 7.10
N ALA A 53 -7.40 4.16 7.41
CA ALA A 53 -6.29 4.78 8.13
C ALA A 53 -6.81 5.60 9.32
N LEU A 54 -6.07 5.59 10.42
CA LEU A 54 -6.23 6.51 11.53
C LEU A 54 -5.31 7.71 11.31
N ILE A 55 -5.89 8.90 11.41
CA ILE A 55 -5.17 10.17 11.41
C ILE A 55 -5.39 10.83 12.77
N VAL A 56 -4.29 11.16 13.43
CA VAL A 56 -4.27 11.92 14.67
C VAL A 56 -3.71 13.29 14.36
N ALA A 57 -4.47 14.32 14.70
CA ALA A 57 -4.09 15.70 14.46
C ALA A 57 -4.29 16.55 15.72
N LYS A 58 -3.67 17.72 15.75
CA LYS A 58 -3.82 18.70 16.83
C LYS A 58 -4.34 20.00 16.26
N GLU A 59 -5.47 20.47 16.76
CA GLU A 59 -6.04 21.74 16.37
C GLU A 59 -5.15 22.89 16.87
N THR A 60 -4.83 23.83 15.98
CA THR A 60 -3.82 24.86 16.24
C THR A 60 -4.32 25.91 17.24
N LYS A 61 -5.63 26.19 17.24
CA LYS A 61 -6.24 27.20 18.12
C LYS A 61 -6.61 26.65 19.50
N THR A 62 -7.24 25.48 19.54
CA THR A 62 -7.77 24.90 20.79
C THR A 62 -6.79 23.97 21.48
N ASN A 63 -5.71 23.54 20.79
CA ASN A 63 -4.80 22.48 21.22
C ASN A 63 -5.48 21.11 21.42
N GLU A 64 -6.71 20.93 20.97
CA GLU A 64 -7.43 19.66 21.05
C GLU A 64 -6.81 18.60 20.13
N ILE A 65 -6.81 17.35 20.57
CA ILE A 65 -6.38 16.20 19.77
C ILE A 65 -7.59 15.63 19.04
N LEU A 66 -7.50 15.55 17.72
CA LEU A 66 -8.52 15.03 16.83
C LEU A 66 -8.13 13.63 16.36
N PHE A 67 -9.09 12.71 16.39
CA PHE A 67 -8.96 11.38 15.83
C PHE A 67 -9.92 11.25 14.65
N LYS A 68 -9.40 10.94 13.46
CA LYS A 68 -10.18 10.71 12.25
C LYS A 68 -9.85 9.36 11.65
N ILE A 69 -10.89 8.56 11.41
CA ILE A 69 -10.78 7.35 10.60
C ILE A 69 -11.13 7.74 9.17
N VAL A 70 -10.18 7.57 8.27
CA VAL A 70 -10.38 7.69 6.84
C VAL A 70 -10.72 6.30 6.33
N ASP A 71 -11.89 6.16 5.71
CA ASP A 71 -12.35 4.90 5.12
C ASP A 71 -12.50 5.08 3.61
N LEU A 72 -11.55 4.53 2.85
CA LEU A 72 -11.54 4.60 1.39
C LEU A 72 -12.23 3.40 0.74
N SER A 73 -12.88 2.53 1.52
CA SER A 73 -13.49 1.31 0.98
C SER A 73 -14.63 1.64 0.00
N GLN A 74 -15.40 2.68 0.29
CA GLN A 74 -16.54 3.09 -0.52
C GLN A 74 -16.14 3.77 -1.85
N THR A 75 -14.95 4.35 -1.93
CA THR A 75 -14.45 4.99 -3.16
C THR A 75 -14.33 3.98 -4.30
N PHE A 76 -14.03 2.73 -3.98
CA PHE A 76 -13.92 1.65 -4.96
C PHE A 76 -15.27 1.03 -5.31
N SER A 77 -16.22 1.01 -4.37
CA SER A 77 -17.56 0.44 -4.59
C SER A 77 -18.40 1.19 -5.62
N PHE A 78 -18.19 2.50 -5.79
CA PHE A 78 -19.02 3.33 -6.69
C PHE A 78 -18.84 3.00 -8.18
N TYR A 79 -17.68 2.47 -8.58
CA TYR A 79 -17.39 2.16 -9.99
C TYR A 79 -17.94 0.81 -10.48
N SER A 80 -18.47 -0.03 -9.57
CA SER A 80 -19.02 -1.34 -9.93
C SER A 80 -20.54 -1.37 -9.71
N THR A 81 -21.29 -1.62 -10.79
CA THR A 81 -22.72 -1.92 -10.78
C THR A 81 -23.03 -3.33 -10.23
N TYR A 82 -22.01 -4.12 -9.86
CA TYR A 82 -22.14 -5.48 -9.35
C TYR A 82 -21.83 -5.58 -7.86
N THR A 83 -22.60 -6.43 -7.18
CA THR A 83 -22.53 -6.71 -5.73
C THR A 83 -21.20 -7.31 -5.26
N ASP A 84 -20.37 -7.82 -6.17
CA ASP A 84 -19.01 -8.28 -5.89
C ASP A 84 -18.01 -7.41 -6.67
N ASN A 85 -17.34 -6.49 -5.95
CA ASN A 85 -16.29 -5.63 -6.50
C ASN A 85 -14.89 -6.24 -6.33
N ASP A 86 -14.83 -7.54 -6.07
CA ASP A 86 -13.58 -8.25 -5.83
C ASP A 86 -12.81 -8.44 -7.14
N CYS A 87 -11.49 -8.27 -7.07
CA CYS A 87 -10.64 -8.46 -8.23
C CYS A 87 -10.66 -9.91 -8.72
N GLY A 88 -10.95 -10.10 -10.00
CA GLY A 88 -10.84 -11.38 -10.68
C GLY A 88 -9.40 -11.70 -11.06
N LYS A 89 -9.15 -12.90 -11.57
CA LYS A 89 -7.79 -13.33 -11.95
C LYS A 89 -7.14 -12.43 -13.02
N ASN A 90 -7.94 -11.84 -13.90
CA ASN A 90 -7.46 -10.99 -14.99
C ASN A 90 -7.09 -9.57 -14.53
N ASP A 91 -7.48 -9.19 -13.31
CA ASP A 91 -7.18 -7.89 -12.72
C ASP A 91 -5.81 -7.84 -12.05
N TYR A 92 -5.10 -8.97 -12.03
CA TYR A 92 -3.76 -9.05 -11.45
C TYR A 92 -2.71 -9.21 -12.55
N HIS A 93 -1.49 -8.79 -12.25
CA HIS A 93 -0.31 -9.15 -13.02
C HIS A 93 0.75 -9.74 -12.09
N SER A 94 1.51 -10.70 -12.59
CA SER A 94 2.66 -11.25 -11.87
C SER A 94 3.94 -10.55 -12.26
N TRP A 95 4.87 -10.41 -11.32
CA TRP A 95 6.18 -9.80 -11.52
C TRP A 95 7.20 -10.42 -10.58
N GLU A 96 8.49 -10.32 -10.91
CA GLU A 96 9.57 -10.84 -10.07
C GLU A 96 10.09 -9.72 -9.17
N LEU A 97 10.16 -9.98 -7.85
CA LEU A 97 10.59 -9.00 -6.86
C LEU A 97 12.08 -8.67 -7.03
N PRO A 98 12.45 -7.43 -7.38
CA PRO A 98 13.85 -7.04 -7.45
C PRO A 98 14.39 -6.81 -6.02
N ILE A 99 15.65 -7.20 -5.83
CA ILE A 99 16.47 -7.05 -4.63
C ILE A 99 17.76 -6.29 -5.06
N SER A 100 18.50 -5.73 -4.10
CA SER A 100 19.64 -4.84 -4.34
C SER A 100 20.69 -5.33 -5.35
N ASP A 101 20.86 -6.66 -5.51
CA ASP A 101 21.81 -7.28 -6.44
C ASP A 101 21.15 -8.17 -7.52
N GLY A 102 19.88 -7.90 -7.88
CA GLY A 102 19.12 -8.67 -8.88
C GLY A 102 17.84 -9.27 -8.29
N PHE A 103 17.41 -10.46 -8.71
CA PHE A 103 16.13 -11.05 -8.26
C PHE A 103 16.27 -12.07 -7.12
N CYS A 104 17.47 -12.32 -6.62
CA CYS A 104 17.77 -13.47 -5.78
C CYS A 104 18.34 -13.07 -4.42
N HIS A 105 17.61 -13.34 -3.34
CA HIS A 105 18.05 -13.16 -1.96
C HIS A 105 18.15 -14.51 -1.26
N LEU A 106 19.32 -14.82 -0.68
CA LEU A 106 19.58 -16.09 0.00
C LEU A 106 19.20 -17.32 -0.84
N GLY A 107 19.51 -17.29 -2.14
CA GLY A 107 19.17 -18.37 -3.08
C GLY A 107 17.70 -18.43 -3.52
N HIS A 108 16.87 -17.46 -3.12
CA HIS A 108 15.45 -17.42 -3.45
C HIS A 108 15.07 -16.12 -4.16
N GLY A 109 14.34 -16.25 -5.27
CA GLY A 109 13.58 -15.17 -5.88
C GLY A 109 12.11 -15.30 -5.54
N TYR A 110 11.37 -14.20 -5.64
CA TYR A 110 9.94 -14.19 -5.32
C TYR A 110 9.15 -13.69 -6.51
N LYS A 111 8.22 -14.51 -6.98
CA LYS A 111 7.21 -14.08 -7.94
C LYS A 111 6.02 -13.53 -7.17
N MET A 112 5.87 -12.22 -7.29
CA MET A 112 4.77 -11.47 -6.70
C MET A 112 3.60 -11.39 -7.67
N MET A 113 2.42 -11.15 -7.14
CA MET A 113 1.23 -10.82 -7.92
C MET A 113 0.52 -9.64 -7.28
N THR A 114 0.28 -8.61 -8.06
CA THR A 114 -0.36 -7.36 -7.62
C THR A 114 -1.49 -7.00 -8.56
N ARG A 115 -2.49 -6.30 -8.04
CA ARG A 115 -3.59 -5.77 -8.83
C ARG A 115 -3.05 -4.76 -9.84
N GLN A 116 -3.54 -4.81 -11.06
CA GLN A 116 -3.19 -3.87 -12.12
C GLN A 116 -3.65 -2.44 -11.77
N PRO A 117 -2.88 -1.40 -12.11
CA PRO A 117 -3.25 -0.01 -11.85
C PRO A 117 -4.62 0.40 -12.42
N GLN A 118 -4.94 -0.09 -13.62
CA GLN A 118 -6.17 0.21 -14.36
C GLN A 118 -7.41 -0.56 -13.87
N SER A 119 -7.24 -1.59 -13.03
CA SER A 119 -8.36 -2.39 -12.56
C SER A 119 -9.05 -1.67 -11.41
N HIS A 120 -10.34 -1.37 -11.55
CA HIS A 120 -11.15 -0.69 -10.52
C HIS A 120 -11.90 -1.72 -9.66
N CYS A 121 -11.15 -2.59 -8.98
CA CYS A 121 -11.66 -3.64 -8.09
C CYS A 121 -10.91 -3.63 -6.75
N VAL A 122 -11.47 -4.34 -5.76
CA VAL A 122 -10.92 -4.53 -4.42
C VAL A 122 -10.06 -5.79 -4.39
N ASP A 123 -8.81 -5.61 -3.99
CA ASP A 123 -7.89 -6.71 -3.76
C ASP A 123 -8.28 -7.45 -2.47
N THR A 124 -8.74 -8.69 -2.63
CA THR A 124 -9.11 -9.59 -1.52
C THR A 124 -8.10 -10.71 -1.31
N MET A 125 -6.98 -10.68 -2.03
CA MET A 125 -5.92 -11.66 -1.90
C MET A 125 -5.24 -11.53 -0.54
N LYS A 126 -5.02 -12.67 0.12
CA LYS A 126 -4.30 -12.70 1.41
C LYS A 126 -2.80 -12.88 1.25
N TRP A 127 -2.37 -13.40 0.10
CA TRP A 127 -0.99 -13.80 -0.17
C TRP A 127 -0.57 -13.35 -1.56
N HIS A 128 0.32 -12.37 -1.63
CA HIS A 128 0.82 -11.81 -2.89
C HIS A 128 2.07 -12.52 -3.43
N VAL A 129 2.68 -13.41 -2.63
CA VAL A 129 3.77 -14.29 -3.09
C VAL A 129 3.13 -15.51 -3.74
N VAL A 130 3.25 -15.64 -5.06
CA VAL A 130 2.67 -16.75 -5.83
C VAL A 130 3.64 -17.92 -5.92
N GLU A 131 4.93 -17.62 -6.04
CA GLU A 131 5.96 -18.63 -6.23
C GLU A 131 7.28 -18.18 -5.62
N ILE A 132 7.99 -19.13 -5.01
CA ILE A 132 9.38 -18.95 -4.56
C ILE A 132 10.26 -19.64 -5.60
N LEU A 133 11.01 -18.85 -6.35
CA LEU A 133 11.92 -19.30 -7.39
C LEU A 133 13.25 -19.70 -6.75
N LYS A 134 13.79 -20.86 -7.13
CA LYS A 134 15.14 -21.25 -6.72
C LYS A 134 16.15 -20.63 -7.65
N CYS A 135 17.05 -19.86 -7.06
CA CYS A 135 18.16 -19.25 -7.80
C CYS A 135 19.36 -20.18 -7.87
N LYS A 136 20.18 -20.00 -8.91
CA LYS A 136 21.50 -20.62 -8.95
C LYS A 136 22.40 -19.97 -7.90
N CYS A 137 23.21 -20.77 -7.23
CA CYS A 137 24.19 -20.25 -6.28
C CYS A 137 25.23 -19.39 -7.01
N THR A 138 25.34 -18.11 -6.61
CA THR A 138 26.45 -17.22 -6.96
C THR A 138 27.43 -17.11 -5.79
N PRO A 139 28.69 -16.68 -6.05
CA PRO A 139 29.68 -16.44 -5.00
C PRO A 139 29.20 -15.48 -3.89
N ASP A 140 28.27 -14.57 -4.20
CA ASP A 140 27.73 -13.58 -3.26
C ASP A 140 26.95 -14.22 -2.09
N PHE A 141 26.53 -15.48 -2.22
CA PHE A 141 25.87 -16.22 -1.13
C PHE A 141 26.85 -16.77 -0.08
N PHE A 142 28.15 -16.76 -0.34
CA PHE A 142 29.16 -17.24 0.59
C PHE A 142 29.77 -16.05 1.31
N GLY A 143 29.33 -15.81 2.54
CA GLY A 143 30.01 -14.88 3.44
C GLY A 143 31.49 -15.24 3.57
N TRP A 144 32.35 -14.26 3.82
CA TRP A 144 33.80 -14.48 3.92
C TRP A 144 34.10 -15.50 5.02
N TYR A 145 34.46 -16.71 4.63
CA TYR A 145 35.13 -17.64 5.53
C TYR A 145 36.59 -17.19 5.61
N THR A 146 36.93 -16.44 6.66
CA THR A 146 38.33 -16.37 7.10
C THR A 146 38.70 -17.76 7.57
N VAL A 147 39.35 -18.52 6.69
CA VAL A 147 40.08 -19.74 7.06
C VAL A 147 41.29 -19.27 7.88
N LEU A 148 41.18 -19.41 9.21
CA LEU A 148 42.30 -19.30 10.14
C LEU A 148 43.17 -20.55 10.07
#